data_AF-A0AAD9QDH6-F1
#
_entry.id   AF-A0AAD9QDH6-F1
#
_cell.length_a   1.000
_cell.length_b   1.000
_cell.length_c   1.000
_cell.angle_alpha   90.00
_cell.angle_beta   90.00
_cell.angle_gamma   90.00
#
_symmetry.space_group_name_H-M   'P 1'
#
loop_
_entity.id
_entity.type
_entity.pdbx_description
1 polymer ?
#
loop_
_entity_poly.entity_id
_entity_poly.type
_entity_poly.pdbx_seq_one_letter_code
_entity_poly.pdbx_strand_id
1 'polypeptide(L)'
;MSSKKKKSEGRSGDSVEQAAEIFQAVILSDSFNFRFLPITLETPRVLLPLVNVPLLDYTIEFLVEAGVQEIFVFCSAHADQVKKHISQSKWTGGRSPCDVKTIVVEDCFSSLLKSDFVLVSGDVVSNMKLEQVFQEHKERRNIDRSSLMTMVFKVANPGHRASLFNGNESLQIRYDLLDCNICICSTTVPQLFTDNFDYQTRDDFVKGILVNEEDILSRWAYPITPDNSVFFMEFSYSFTRHNVYLDTELSLARDCILEENVLISKGTSVGAGTVITNSVIGRNCVIGDSVQLDGVHLWDNVTVEDGCKISEAILCKNVHIKRNVTISSGSLISFNVVVGPDLVLQPGVKITRKKQRKENDSDFGMEQPLQERSAPYEDDGMERISSSEDDVSSVSSNQDSAPESPPPEDSRLFYTEVLESIRNGVANNVVPENIILEINASKLAYDETCQELNQAVVKSLLESCLNDPSLSKQDHSKNLKKTTEDLLPVISKYIKTADGQRDALNATEEFFLQTMWAAPLFQVFLHMLYDKEVLEESVILHWYLHRRGDISCFEPQRKKLREQISRFITWLQEAEEESDEEDDDNDDDADDEGAARK
;
A
#
# COMPACT_ATOMS: atom_id res chain seq x y z
N MET A 1 -6.98 45.09 -82.55
CA MET A 1 -7.18 45.71 -81.21
C MET A 1 -6.59 44.76 -80.18
N SER A 2 -5.94 45.29 -79.14
CA SER A 2 -5.03 44.51 -78.27
C SER A 2 -5.68 44.10 -76.95
N SER A 3 -5.49 42.86 -76.53
CA SER A 3 -6.02 42.30 -75.28
C SER A 3 -5.12 42.63 -74.08
N LYS A 4 -5.68 43.20 -72.99
CA LYS A 4 -5.03 43.13 -71.66
C LYS A 4 -5.96 43.42 -70.47
N LYS A 5 -5.96 42.46 -69.53
CA LYS A 5 -6.16 42.56 -68.05
C LYS A 5 -7.45 43.18 -67.47
N LYS A 6 -8.13 42.35 -66.66
CA LYS A 6 -8.49 42.71 -65.27
C LYS A 6 -8.07 41.57 -64.31
N LYS A 7 -7.70 41.92 -63.08
CA LYS A 7 -7.41 40.98 -61.98
C LYS A 7 -8.72 40.43 -61.40
N SER A 8 -8.68 39.21 -60.86
CA SER A 8 -9.55 38.77 -59.76
C SER A 8 -8.65 38.20 -58.65
N GLU A 9 -8.97 38.50 -57.40
CA GLU A 9 -8.12 38.20 -56.25
C GLU A 9 -8.19 36.73 -55.85
N GLY A 10 -7.07 36.21 -55.34
CA GLY A 10 -7.01 34.84 -54.83
C GLY A 10 -7.60 34.76 -53.43
N ARG A 11 -8.30 33.66 -53.15
CA ARG A 11 -8.65 33.23 -51.81
C ARG A 11 -8.14 31.80 -51.65
N SER A 12 -6.91 31.67 -51.16
CA SER A 12 -6.32 30.40 -50.80
C SER A 12 -7.09 29.82 -49.62
N GLY A 13 -7.89 28.79 -49.89
CA GLY A 13 -8.40 27.92 -48.83
C GLY A 13 -7.33 26.87 -48.57
N ASP A 14 -6.62 27.00 -47.45
CA ASP A 14 -5.80 25.91 -46.92
C ASP A 14 -6.75 24.83 -46.37
N SER A 15 -7.23 23.96 -47.26
CA SER A 15 -7.79 22.68 -46.87
C SER A 15 -6.63 21.77 -46.46
N VAL A 16 -6.11 21.98 -45.25
CA VAL A 16 -5.26 20.98 -44.59
C VAL A 16 -6.11 19.73 -44.45
N GLU A 17 -5.74 18.67 -45.17
CA GLU A 17 -6.26 17.34 -44.89
C GLU A 17 -5.88 17.00 -43.45
N GLN A 18 -6.86 17.07 -42.54
CA GLN A 18 -6.70 16.54 -41.20
C GLN A 18 -6.49 15.03 -41.36
N ALA A 19 -5.24 14.60 -41.23
CA ALA A 19 -4.93 13.19 -41.08
C ALA A 19 -5.79 12.65 -39.93
N ALA A 20 -6.55 11.59 -40.19
CA ALA A 20 -7.41 11.00 -39.18
C ALA A 20 -6.55 10.57 -37.98
N GLU A 21 -6.79 11.18 -36.82
CA GLU A 21 -6.07 10.82 -35.59
C GLU A 21 -6.42 9.38 -35.24
N ILE A 22 -5.40 8.54 -35.16
CA ILE A 22 -5.51 7.12 -34.84
C ILE A 22 -5.85 7.02 -33.35
N PHE A 23 -6.95 6.37 -33.00
CA PHE A 23 -7.29 6.16 -31.59
C PHE A 23 -6.38 5.06 -31.03
N GLN A 24 -5.48 5.44 -30.11
CA GLN A 24 -4.46 4.55 -29.53
C GLN A 24 -4.76 4.21 -28.06
N ALA A 25 -4.37 3.02 -27.62
CA ALA A 25 -4.39 2.65 -26.21
C ALA A 25 -3.10 1.96 -25.74
N VAL A 26 -2.84 2.06 -24.45
CA VAL A 26 -1.72 1.49 -23.71
C VAL A 26 -2.28 0.62 -22.60
N ILE A 27 -1.96 -0.68 -22.65
CA ILE A 27 -2.29 -1.65 -21.60
C ILE A 27 -1.04 -1.91 -20.78
N LEU A 28 -1.10 -1.62 -19.48
CA LEU A 28 -0.07 -2.04 -18.52
C LEU A 28 -0.37 -3.47 -18.07
N SER A 29 0.38 -4.46 -18.57
CA SER A 29 0.11 -5.87 -18.25
C SER A 29 0.56 -6.25 -16.84
N ASP A 30 1.57 -5.57 -16.31
CA ASP A 30 2.13 -5.90 -15.01
C ASP A 30 1.78 -4.83 -13.97
N SER A 31 1.11 -5.29 -12.91
CA SER A 31 1.21 -4.63 -11.62
C SER A 31 2.41 -5.20 -10.88
N PHE A 32 3.29 -4.35 -10.36
CA PHE A 32 4.39 -4.74 -9.49
C PHE A 32 3.90 -5.12 -8.07
N ASN A 33 2.72 -5.73 -7.95
CA ASN A 33 2.11 -6.13 -6.70
C ASN A 33 2.25 -7.64 -6.43
N PHE A 34 2.30 -8.00 -5.16
CA PHE A 34 2.50 -9.37 -4.71
C PHE A 34 1.20 -10.09 -4.30
N ARG A 35 0.03 -9.46 -4.46
CA ARG A 35 -1.29 -9.97 -3.98
C ARG A 35 -1.62 -11.38 -4.47
N PHE A 36 -1.31 -11.65 -5.74
CA PHE A 36 -1.59 -12.94 -6.38
C PHE A 36 -0.58 -14.04 -6.06
N LEU A 37 0.43 -13.80 -5.21
CA LEU A 37 1.30 -14.86 -4.74
C LEU A 37 0.48 -15.92 -3.98
N PRO A 38 0.69 -17.22 -4.27
CA PRO A 38 1.74 -17.80 -5.11
C PRO A 38 1.42 -18.02 -6.61
N ILE A 39 0.23 -17.69 -7.13
CA ILE A 39 -0.15 -17.94 -8.54
C ILE A 39 0.78 -17.20 -9.52
N THR A 40 1.05 -15.93 -9.27
CA THR A 40 1.89 -15.10 -10.15
C THR A 40 3.37 -15.50 -10.20
N LEU A 41 3.79 -16.53 -9.45
CA LEU A 41 5.10 -17.16 -9.63
C LEU A 41 5.19 -18.01 -10.91
N GLU A 42 4.06 -18.38 -11.53
CA GLU A 42 4.03 -19.28 -12.70
C GLU A 42 3.44 -18.64 -13.96
N THR A 43 2.40 -17.82 -13.80
CA THR A 43 1.62 -17.20 -14.89
C THR A 43 1.35 -15.74 -14.52
N PRO A 44 1.58 -14.75 -15.41
CA PRO A 44 1.35 -13.34 -15.10
C PRO A 44 -0.15 -13.05 -14.89
N ARG A 45 -0.47 -12.01 -14.09
CA ARG A 45 -1.83 -11.66 -13.66
C ARG A 45 -2.84 -11.61 -14.81
N VAL A 46 -2.44 -11.01 -15.94
CA VAL A 46 -3.34 -10.78 -17.08
C VAL A 46 -3.65 -12.05 -17.88
N LEU A 47 -2.91 -13.14 -17.66
CA LEU A 47 -3.18 -14.44 -18.25
C LEU A 47 -3.93 -15.39 -17.31
N LEU A 48 -4.34 -14.91 -16.13
CA LEU A 48 -5.21 -15.68 -15.26
C LEU A 48 -6.64 -15.73 -15.86
N PRO A 49 -7.28 -16.90 -15.90
CA PRO A 49 -8.59 -17.04 -16.50
C PRO A 49 -9.68 -16.53 -15.55
N LEU A 50 -10.47 -15.59 -16.04
CA LEU A 50 -11.75 -15.15 -15.48
C LEU A 50 -12.84 -15.79 -16.34
N VAL A 51 -13.76 -16.57 -15.77
CA VAL A 51 -14.78 -17.32 -16.53
C VAL A 51 -14.16 -18.12 -17.73
N ASN A 52 -13.02 -18.76 -17.46
CA ASN A 52 -12.20 -19.54 -18.39
C ASN A 52 -11.47 -18.76 -19.52
N VAL A 53 -11.51 -17.44 -19.52
CA VAL A 53 -10.86 -16.59 -20.53
C VAL A 53 -9.82 -15.67 -19.87
N PRO A 54 -8.60 -15.52 -20.41
CA PRO A 54 -7.59 -14.62 -19.87
C PRO A 54 -8.10 -13.18 -19.70
N LEU A 55 -7.83 -12.58 -18.54
CA LEU A 55 -8.16 -11.19 -18.23
C LEU A 55 -7.75 -10.19 -19.32
N LEU A 56 -6.58 -10.40 -19.93
CA LEU A 56 -6.08 -9.58 -21.04
C LEU A 56 -7.03 -9.52 -22.24
N ASP A 57 -7.70 -10.63 -22.56
CA ASP A 57 -8.61 -10.68 -23.71
C ASP A 57 -9.88 -9.85 -23.45
N TYR A 58 -10.36 -9.79 -22.20
CA TYR A 58 -11.44 -8.88 -21.80
C TYR A 58 -11.05 -7.41 -22.01
N THR A 59 -9.83 -7.02 -21.59
CA THR A 59 -9.36 -5.64 -21.74
C THR A 59 -9.14 -5.26 -23.20
N ILE A 60 -8.57 -6.16 -24.02
CA ILE A 60 -8.40 -5.91 -25.46
C ILE A 60 -9.77 -5.81 -26.15
N GLU A 61 -10.71 -6.71 -25.87
CA GLU A 61 -12.06 -6.69 -26.45
C GLU A 61 -12.80 -5.38 -26.14
N PHE A 62 -12.73 -4.94 -24.88
CA PHE A 62 -13.30 -3.67 -24.43
C PHE A 62 -12.75 -2.48 -25.24
N LEU A 63 -11.44 -2.44 -25.48
CA LEU A 63 -10.80 -1.38 -26.27
C LEU A 63 -11.14 -1.45 -27.75
N VAL A 64 -11.29 -2.65 -28.31
CA VAL A 64 -11.70 -2.89 -29.70
C VAL A 64 -13.14 -2.44 -29.95
N GLU A 65 -14.08 -2.82 -29.07
CA GLU A 65 -15.48 -2.37 -29.13
C GLU A 65 -15.61 -0.85 -28.90
N ALA A 66 -14.68 -0.27 -28.14
CA ALA A 66 -14.54 1.18 -27.98
C ALA A 66 -13.94 1.90 -29.21
N GLY A 67 -13.50 1.18 -30.25
CA GLY A 67 -13.00 1.74 -31.51
C GLY A 67 -11.49 2.01 -31.57
N VAL A 68 -10.71 1.49 -30.62
CA VAL A 68 -9.24 1.65 -30.61
C VAL A 68 -8.59 0.89 -31.77
N GLN A 69 -7.68 1.55 -32.49
CA GLN A 69 -7.07 1.06 -33.73
C GLN A 69 -5.64 0.50 -33.55
N GLU A 70 -4.89 1.03 -32.59
CA GLU A 70 -3.57 0.50 -32.19
C GLU A 70 -3.52 0.31 -30.67
N ILE A 71 -3.15 -0.88 -30.21
CA ILE A 71 -3.00 -1.20 -28.77
C ILE A 71 -1.55 -1.59 -28.50
N PHE A 72 -0.95 -0.98 -27.46
CA PHE A 72 0.39 -1.28 -26.98
C PHE A 72 0.32 -1.99 -25.62
N VAL A 73 0.75 -3.25 -25.55
CA VAL A 73 0.75 -4.07 -24.33
C VAL A 73 2.14 -4.07 -23.71
N PHE A 74 2.30 -3.44 -22.55
CA PHE A 74 3.56 -3.35 -21.81
C PHE A 74 3.71 -4.51 -20.85
N CYS A 75 4.76 -5.30 -21.06
CA CYS A 75 5.05 -6.51 -20.28
C CYS A 75 6.53 -6.58 -19.87
N SER A 76 6.78 -7.05 -18.65
CA SER A 76 8.08 -7.22 -18.02
C SER A 76 8.16 -8.63 -17.43
N ALA A 77 7.30 -8.95 -16.47
CA ALA A 77 7.17 -10.26 -15.88
C ALA A 77 6.55 -11.25 -16.87
N HIS A 78 7.23 -12.37 -17.13
CA HIS A 78 6.75 -13.42 -18.03
C HIS A 78 6.35 -12.92 -19.45
N ALA A 79 7.02 -11.88 -19.96
CA ALA A 79 6.71 -11.26 -21.26
C ALA A 79 6.59 -12.27 -22.42
N ASP A 80 7.38 -13.34 -22.43
CA ASP A 80 7.29 -14.42 -23.42
C ASP A 80 5.94 -15.16 -23.40
N GLN A 81 5.32 -15.33 -22.22
CA GLN A 81 3.99 -15.93 -22.12
C GLN A 81 2.92 -15.00 -22.69
N VAL A 82 2.99 -13.69 -22.40
CA VAL A 82 2.06 -12.67 -22.91
C VAL A 82 2.18 -12.54 -24.43
N LYS A 83 3.41 -12.46 -24.95
CA LYS A 83 3.71 -12.50 -26.40
C LYS A 83 3.16 -13.75 -27.07
N LYS A 84 3.39 -14.93 -26.46
CA LYS A 84 2.88 -16.20 -26.97
C LYS A 84 1.34 -16.21 -27.02
N HIS A 85 0.67 -15.80 -25.95
CA HIS A 85 -0.80 -15.69 -25.90
C HIS A 85 -1.33 -14.80 -27.02
N ILE A 86 -0.83 -13.57 -27.13
CA ILE A 86 -1.25 -12.63 -28.18
C ILE A 86 -1.00 -13.20 -29.59
N SER A 87 0.15 -13.85 -29.83
CA SER A 87 0.48 -14.49 -31.11
C SER A 87 -0.39 -15.70 -31.49
N GLN A 88 -1.12 -16.26 -30.52
CA GLN A 88 -2.07 -17.36 -30.71
C GLN A 88 -3.54 -16.89 -30.72
N SER A 89 -3.79 -15.69 -30.19
CA SER A 89 -5.12 -15.07 -30.10
C SER A 89 -5.63 -14.55 -31.45
N LYS A 90 -6.95 -14.25 -31.51
CA LYS A 90 -7.61 -13.60 -32.65
C LYS A 90 -7.08 -12.19 -32.99
N TRP A 91 -6.30 -11.59 -32.08
CA TRP A 91 -5.75 -10.23 -32.19
C TRP A 91 -4.55 -10.12 -33.13
N THR A 92 -3.97 -11.24 -33.57
CA THR A 92 -2.84 -11.24 -34.51
C THR A 92 -3.22 -11.83 -35.87
N GLY A 93 -3.17 -10.99 -36.91
CA GLY A 93 -3.40 -11.41 -38.30
C GLY A 93 -4.08 -10.35 -39.15
N GLY A 94 -4.03 -10.49 -40.48
CA GLY A 94 -4.56 -9.51 -41.46
C GLY A 94 -6.09 -9.37 -41.51
N ARG A 95 -6.81 -9.88 -40.50
CA ARG A 95 -8.25 -9.67 -40.27
C ARG A 95 -8.55 -9.16 -38.86
N SER A 96 -7.54 -8.89 -38.04
CA SER A 96 -7.74 -8.30 -36.72
C SER A 96 -8.39 -6.92 -36.86
N PRO A 97 -9.36 -6.56 -36.01
CA PRO A 97 -9.95 -5.21 -36.00
C PRO A 97 -8.97 -4.14 -35.48
N CYS A 98 -7.89 -4.53 -34.80
CA CYS A 98 -6.93 -3.65 -34.14
C CYS A 98 -5.50 -4.20 -34.25
N ASP A 99 -4.50 -3.32 -34.32
CA ASP A 99 -3.08 -3.69 -34.36
C ASP A 99 -2.50 -3.74 -32.94
N VAL A 100 -2.38 -4.94 -32.37
CA VAL A 100 -1.91 -5.19 -31.01
C VAL A 100 -0.41 -5.49 -30.99
N LYS A 101 0.39 -4.62 -30.36
CA LYS A 101 1.85 -4.72 -30.27
C LYS A 101 2.30 -4.92 -28.82
N THR A 102 3.11 -5.94 -28.56
CA THR A 102 3.76 -6.15 -27.26
C THR A 102 5.07 -5.38 -27.15
N ILE A 103 5.23 -4.57 -26.10
CA ILE A 103 6.46 -3.86 -25.78
C ILE A 103 7.03 -4.46 -24.50
N VAL A 104 8.36 -4.61 -24.45
CA VAL A 104 9.10 -4.97 -23.23
C VAL A 104 9.78 -3.72 -22.70
N VAL A 105 9.82 -3.57 -21.37
CA VAL A 105 10.08 -2.31 -20.63
C VAL A 105 11.46 -1.66 -20.90
N GLU A 106 12.33 -2.27 -21.71
CA GLU A 106 13.58 -1.66 -22.18
C GLU A 106 13.39 -0.56 -23.26
N ASP A 107 12.24 -0.53 -23.97
CA ASP A 107 11.98 0.41 -25.07
C ASP A 107 11.25 1.70 -24.63
N CYS A 108 11.77 2.87 -25.04
CA CYS A 108 11.22 4.18 -24.67
C CYS A 108 9.91 4.53 -25.42
N PHE A 109 8.78 4.37 -24.74
CA PHE A 109 7.43 4.46 -25.33
C PHE A 109 6.95 5.84 -25.75
N SER A 110 7.56 6.92 -25.23
CA SER A 110 7.17 8.30 -25.55
C SER A 110 7.27 8.63 -27.06
N SER A 111 8.06 7.85 -27.80
CA SER A 111 8.25 7.97 -29.25
C SER A 111 7.17 7.30 -30.11
N LEU A 112 6.31 6.46 -29.53
CA LEU A 112 5.32 5.64 -30.26
C LEU A 112 3.91 6.22 -30.29
N LEU A 113 3.61 7.15 -29.37
CA LEU A 113 2.30 7.76 -29.19
C LEU A 113 2.16 9.00 -30.08
N LYS A 114 1.12 9.01 -30.91
CA LYS A 114 0.88 10.01 -31.97
C LYS A 114 -0.14 11.07 -31.54
N SER A 115 -1.07 10.71 -30.65
CA SER A 115 -2.15 11.55 -30.15
C SER A 115 -2.49 11.19 -28.70
N ASP A 116 -3.44 11.90 -28.11
CA ASP A 116 -4.03 11.52 -26.81
C ASP A 116 -4.50 10.05 -26.87
N PHE A 117 -4.27 9.31 -25.78
CA PHE A 117 -4.38 7.84 -25.75
C PHE A 117 -5.10 7.36 -24.49
N VAL A 118 -5.64 6.14 -24.54
CA VAL A 118 -6.26 5.49 -23.38
C VAL A 118 -5.21 4.68 -22.62
N LEU A 119 -5.07 4.89 -21.30
CA LEU A 119 -4.20 4.14 -20.40
C LEU A 119 -5.05 3.22 -19.50
N VAL A 120 -4.81 1.92 -19.54
CA VAL A 120 -5.62 0.89 -18.85
C VAL A 120 -4.74 -0.19 -18.22
N SER A 121 -5.15 -0.73 -17.06
CA SER A 121 -4.54 -1.95 -16.49
C SER A 121 -5.04 -3.21 -17.21
N GLY A 122 -4.16 -4.17 -17.51
CA GLY A 122 -4.50 -5.37 -18.31
C GLY A 122 -5.42 -6.40 -17.65
N ASP A 123 -6.01 -6.07 -16.50
CA ASP A 123 -7.01 -6.87 -15.77
C ASP A 123 -8.38 -6.17 -15.63
N VAL A 124 -8.64 -5.16 -16.46
CA VAL A 124 -9.90 -4.41 -16.46
C VAL A 124 -10.95 -5.10 -17.33
N VAL A 125 -12.12 -5.34 -16.74
CA VAL A 125 -13.36 -5.74 -17.43
C VAL A 125 -14.30 -4.53 -17.47
N SER A 126 -14.73 -4.11 -18.67
CA SER A 126 -15.67 -3.00 -18.81
C SER A 126 -16.49 -3.08 -20.10
N ASN A 127 -17.66 -2.44 -20.09
CA ASN A 127 -18.55 -2.24 -21.24
C ASN A 127 -18.88 -0.75 -21.47
N MET A 128 -18.07 0.16 -20.92
CA MET A 128 -18.29 1.61 -21.05
C MET A 128 -18.00 2.13 -22.47
N LYS A 129 -18.66 3.23 -22.86
CA LYS A 129 -18.44 3.86 -24.18
C LYS A 129 -17.37 4.94 -24.08
N LEU A 130 -16.12 4.59 -24.35
CA LEU A 130 -14.99 5.52 -24.24
C LEU A 130 -15.05 6.70 -25.21
N GLU A 131 -15.66 6.55 -26.38
CA GLU A 131 -15.76 7.60 -27.42
C GLU A 131 -16.25 8.95 -26.86
N GLN A 132 -17.31 8.94 -26.03
CA GLN A 132 -17.82 10.16 -25.41
C GLN A 132 -16.79 10.79 -24.46
N VAL A 133 -16.16 9.97 -23.60
CA VAL A 133 -15.17 10.44 -22.62
C VAL A 133 -13.92 10.99 -23.32
N PHE A 134 -13.52 10.38 -24.44
CA PHE A 134 -12.41 10.85 -25.27
C PHE A 134 -12.73 12.20 -25.93
N GLN A 135 -13.94 12.37 -26.48
CA GLN A 135 -14.38 13.64 -27.03
C GLN A 135 -14.46 14.74 -25.96
N GLU A 136 -15.00 14.44 -24.76
CA GLU A 136 -15.03 15.38 -23.63
C GLU A 136 -13.62 15.74 -23.11
N HIS A 137 -12.65 14.81 -23.18
CA HIS A 137 -11.24 15.09 -22.88
C HIS A 137 -10.61 16.02 -23.92
N LYS A 138 -10.86 15.75 -25.21
CA LYS A 138 -10.37 16.55 -26.33
C LYS A 138 -10.91 17.97 -26.33
N GLU A 139 -12.20 18.14 -26.03
CA GLU A 139 -12.84 19.45 -25.88
C GLU A 139 -12.22 20.25 -24.73
N ARG A 140 -12.01 19.62 -23.56
CA ARG A 140 -11.30 20.27 -22.44
C ARG A 140 -9.87 20.65 -22.81
N ARG A 141 -9.12 19.80 -23.54
CA ARG A 141 -7.76 20.11 -24.01
C ARG A 141 -7.66 21.19 -25.07
N ASN A 142 -8.73 21.39 -25.85
CA ASN A 142 -8.84 22.50 -26.78
C ASN A 142 -9.08 23.84 -26.07
N ILE A 143 -9.76 23.83 -24.92
CA ILE A 143 -9.97 25.00 -24.06
C ILE A 143 -8.71 25.27 -23.22
N ASP A 144 -8.17 24.24 -22.59
CA ASP A 144 -7.01 24.31 -21.69
C ASP A 144 -6.02 23.17 -21.96
N ARG A 145 -4.85 23.54 -22.49
CA ARG A 145 -3.74 22.60 -22.77
C ARG A 145 -3.10 22.00 -21.52
N SER A 146 -3.36 22.55 -20.32
CA SER A 146 -2.89 21.99 -19.05
C SER A 146 -3.72 20.79 -18.57
N SER A 147 -4.85 20.49 -19.21
CA SER A 147 -5.60 19.25 -19.00
C SER A 147 -4.80 18.04 -19.51
N LEU A 148 -4.07 17.38 -18.61
CA LEU A 148 -3.17 16.26 -18.93
C LEU A 148 -3.84 14.88 -18.94
N MET A 149 -4.77 14.64 -18.02
CA MET A 149 -5.37 13.32 -17.79
C MET A 149 -6.86 13.43 -17.47
N THR A 150 -7.62 12.38 -17.72
CA THR A 150 -9.01 12.21 -17.28
C THR A 150 -9.20 10.81 -16.76
N MET A 151 -9.44 10.70 -15.46
CA MET A 151 -9.73 9.45 -14.77
C MET A 151 -11.23 9.12 -14.91
N VAL A 152 -11.55 7.84 -15.10
CA VAL A 152 -12.94 7.37 -15.24
C VAL A 152 -13.36 6.55 -14.02
N PHE A 153 -14.50 6.90 -13.45
CA PHE A 153 -15.08 6.24 -12.28
C PHE A 153 -16.50 5.74 -12.58
N LYS A 154 -16.92 4.68 -11.89
CA LYS A 154 -18.28 4.15 -11.90
C LYS A 154 -18.97 4.50 -10.57
N VAL A 155 -20.17 5.07 -10.64
CA VAL A 155 -20.99 5.29 -9.44
C VAL A 155 -21.47 3.93 -8.89
N ALA A 156 -21.19 3.68 -7.61
CA ALA A 156 -21.56 2.48 -6.86
C ALA A 156 -22.54 2.83 -5.71
N ASN A 157 -23.35 1.86 -5.28
CA ASN A 157 -24.30 2.10 -4.19
C ASN A 157 -23.60 2.23 -2.82
N PRO A 158 -24.07 3.07 -1.87
CA PRO A 158 -23.42 3.29 -0.55
C PRO A 158 -23.26 2.07 0.37
N GLY A 159 -23.87 0.91 0.02
CA GLY A 159 -23.60 -0.37 0.69
C GLY A 159 -22.29 -1.03 0.25
N HIS A 160 -21.74 -0.60 -0.89
CA HIS A 160 -20.33 -0.73 -1.23
C HIS A 160 -19.57 0.37 -0.44
N ARG A 161 -18.47 0.02 0.24
CA ARG A 161 -17.82 0.87 1.27
C ARG A 161 -17.53 2.32 0.80
N ALA A 162 -18.44 3.26 1.11
CA ALA A 162 -18.21 4.50 1.87
C ALA A 162 -19.41 5.48 1.74
N SER A 163 -19.63 6.31 2.77
CA SER A 163 -20.85 7.13 2.95
C SER A 163 -20.66 8.60 2.56
N LEU A 164 -21.78 9.30 2.32
CA LEU A 164 -21.84 10.67 1.81
C LEU A 164 -21.53 11.75 2.85
N PHE A 165 -20.82 12.79 2.42
CA PHE A 165 -20.85 14.14 3.02
C PHE A 165 -21.23 15.16 1.94
N ASN A 166 -22.22 16.01 2.21
CA ASN A 166 -22.57 17.12 1.30
C ASN A 166 -21.67 18.33 1.57
N GLY A 167 -20.74 18.60 0.66
CA GLY A 167 -20.01 19.87 0.55
C GLY A 167 -20.80 20.91 -0.26
N ASN A 168 -20.39 22.18 -0.14
CA ASN A 168 -21.03 23.33 -0.80
C ASN A 168 -20.91 23.30 -2.33
N GLU A 169 -21.66 24.17 -3.02
CA GLU A 169 -21.89 24.19 -4.48
C GLU A 169 -20.64 24.20 -5.39
N SER A 170 -19.44 24.46 -4.85
CA SER A 170 -18.17 24.43 -5.60
C SER A 170 -17.29 23.18 -5.39
N LEU A 171 -17.54 22.36 -4.36
CA LEU A 171 -16.71 21.21 -4.01
C LEU A 171 -17.56 20.07 -3.44
N GLN A 172 -17.72 19.00 -4.22
CA GLN A 172 -18.43 17.79 -3.81
C GLN A 172 -17.44 16.65 -3.52
N ILE A 173 -17.37 16.19 -2.28
CA ILE A 173 -16.61 14.98 -1.90
C ILE A 173 -17.47 13.76 -2.26
N ARG A 174 -16.90 12.80 -2.99
CA ARG A 174 -17.60 11.61 -3.48
C ARG A 174 -16.88 10.34 -3.06
N TYR A 175 -17.59 9.52 -2.29
CA TYR A 175 -17.14 8.24 -1.74
C TYR A 175 -17.76 7.03 -2.48
N ASP A 176 -18.77 7.30 -3.30
CA ASP A 176 -19.54 6.36 -4.12
C ASP A 176 -18.89 6.10 -5.50
N LEU A 177 -17.61 6.45 -5.68
CA LEU A 177 -16.89 6.31 -6.95
C LEU A 177 -15.96 5.10 -6.91
N LEU A 178 -16.34 4.03 -7.61
CA LEU A 178 -15.47 2.91 -7.91
C LEU A 178 -14.48 3.31 -9.01
N ASP A 179 -13.19 3.17 -8.71
CA ASP A 179 -12.11 3.38 -9.65
C ASP A 179 -12.09 2.26 -10.70
N CYS A 180 -12.13 2.64 -11.97
CA CYS A 180 -12.15 1.68 -13.08
C CYS A 180 -10.74 1.31 -13.58
N ASN A 181 -9.68 1.96 -13.08
CA ASN A 181 -8.31 1.86 -13.61
C ASN A 181 -8.23 2.16 -15.13
N ILE A 182 -9.06 3.11 -15.60
CA ILE A 182 -9.11 3.61 -16.96
C ILE A 182 -8.88 5.11 -16.93
N CYS A 183 -7.84 5.57 -17.65
CA CYS A 183 -7.51 6.98 -17.81
C CYS A 183 -7.40 7.32 -19.30
N ILE A 184 -7.70 8.57 -19.66
CA ILE A 184 -7.37 9.16 -20.97
C ILE A 184 -6.27 10.18 -20.75
N CYS A 185 -5.18 10.06 -21.49
CA CYS A 185 -3.92 10.74 -21.23
C CYS A 185 -3.39 11.51 -22.46
N SER A 186 -2.82 12.68 -22.19
CA SER A 186 -1.99 13.44 -23.11
C SER A 186 -0.68 12.72 -23.44
N THR A 187 -0.16 12.88 -24.66
CA THR A 187 1.19 12.42 -25.06
C THR A 187 2.33 12.98 -24.21
N THR A 188 2.08 14.00 -23.39
CA THR A 188 3.03 14.56 -22.42
C THR A 188 3.10 13.80 -21.09
N VAL A 189 2.07 13.00 -20.74
CA VAL A 189 2.05 12.20 -19.50
C VAL A 189 3.25 11.22 -19.41
N PRO A 190 3.63 10.48 -20.48
CA PRO A 190 4.85 9.65 -20.50
C PRO A 190 6.14 10.36 -20.06
N GLN A 191 6.28 11.65 -20.38
CA GLN A 191 7.48 12.44 -20.04
C GLN A 191 7.53 12.69 -18.53
N LEU A 192 6.39 13.04 -17.92
CA LEU A 192 6.28 13.27 -16.48
C LEU A 192 6.55 12.00 -15.64
N PHE A 193 6.20 10.81 -16.15
CA PHE A 193 6.57 9.53 -15.53
C PHE A 193 8.06 9.16 -15.69
N THR A 194 8.78 9.80 -16.63
CA THR A 194 10.24 9.63 -16.75
C THR A 194 10.97 10.46 -15.69
N ASP A 195 10.37 11.59 -15.28
CA ASP A 195 10.96 12.53 -14.32
C ASP A 195 10.58 12.23 -12.85
N ASN A 196 9.46 11.54 -12.61
CA ASN A 196 8.93 11.21 -11.26
C ASN A 196 8.70 9.69 -11.11
N PHE A 197 9.53 9.00 -10.31
CA PHE A 197 9.60 7.53 -10.29
C PHE A 197 8.73 6.80 -9.23
N ASP A 198 8.02 7.51 -8.35
CA ASP A 198 7.52 6.95 -7.07
C ASP A 198 6.01 6.60 -7.00
N TYR A 199 5.33 6.38 -8.14
CA TYR A 199 3.88 6.10 -8.14
C TYR A 199 3.54 4.62 -7.84
N GLN A 200 3.30 4.30 -6.57
CA GLN A 200 2.78 2.99 -6.12
C GLN A 200 1.23 2.98 -6.03
N THR A 201 0.57 1.81 -6.18
CA THR A 201 -0.89 1.71 -6.35
C THR A 201 -1.59 0.63 -5.50
N ARG A 202 -2.93 0.73 -5.41
CA ARG A 202 -3.76 0.58 -4.19
C ARG A 202 -4.52 -0.75 -3.98
N ASP A 203 -4.74 -1.07 -2.70
CA ASP A 203 -5.47 -2.16 -1.97
C ASP A 203 -6.77 -2.79 -2.55
N ASP A 204 -7.17 -3.90 -1.92
CA ASP A 204 -8.38 -4.74 -2.00
C ASP A 204 -8.86 -5.29 -3.37
N PHE A 205 -8.70 -6.61 -3.56
CA PHE A 205 -9.03 -7.28 -4.83
C PHE A 205 -9.51 -8.75 -4.73
N VAL A 206 -9.25 -9.49 -3.65
CA VAL A 206 -9.70 -10.91 -3.55
C VAL A 206 -11.23 -11.03 -3.61
N LYS A 207 -11.94 -10.09 -3.00
CA LYS A 207 -13.40 -9.94 -3.17
C LYS A 207 -13.79 -9.46 -4.58
N GLY A 208 -12.89 -8.74 -5.25
CA GLY A 208 -13.07 -8.21 -6.59
C GLY A 208 -13.15 -9.28 -7.68
N ILE A 209 -12.33 -10.34 -7.67
CA ILE A 209 -12.52 -11.46 -8.63
C ILE A 209 -13.87 -12.13 -8.44
N LEU A 210 -14.21 -12.48 -7.20
CA LEU A 210 -15.46 -13.20 -6.88
C LEU A 210 -16.67 -12.38 -7.37
N VAL A 211 -16.70 -11.09 -7.05
CA VAL A 211 -17.72 -10.14 -7.53
C VAL A 211 -17.70 -10.01 -9.06
N ASN A 212 -16.53 -9.88 -9.69
CA ASN A 212 -16.43 -9.74 -11.14
C ASN A 212 -16.92 -11.00 -11.90
N GLU A 213 -16.72 -12.21 -11.38
CA GLU A 213 -17.26 -13.44 -11.98
C GLU A 213 -18.77 -13.55 -11.79
N GLU A 214 -19.29 -13.28 -10.59
CA GLU A 214 -20.74 -13.19 -10.35
C GLU A 214 -21.40 -12.14 -11.27
N ASP A 215 -20.76 -10.99 -11.46
CA ASP A 215 -21.21 -9.91 -12.34
C ASP A 215 -21.23 -10.34 -13.82
N ILE A 216 -20.22 -11.07 -14.30
CA ILE A 216 -20.18 -11.59 -15.69
C ILE A 216 -21.24 -12.69 -15.88
N LEU A 217 -21.34 -13.65 -14.97
CA LEU A 217 -22.34 -14.74 -15.05
C LEU A 217 -23.77 -14.19 -14.96
N SER A 218 -24.00 -13.19 -14.11
CA SER A 218 -25.25 -12.45 -13.97
C SER A 218 -25.46 -11.37 -15.06
N ARG A 219 -24.54 -11.29 -16.04
CA ARG A 219 -24.64 -10.48 -17.27
C ARG A 219 -24.58 -8.95 -17.07
N TRP A 220 -24.05 -8.46 -15.95
CA TRP A 220 -23.81 -7.03 -15.72
C TRP A 220 -22.82 -6.43 -16.75
N ALA A 221 -21.88 -7.23 -17.23
CA ALA A 221 -20.90 -6.87 -18.26
C ALA A 221 -21.43 -6.96 -19.72
N TYR A 222 -22.73 -7.15 -19.94
CA TYR A 222 -23.32 -7.25 -21.29
C TYR A 222 -22.86 -6.08 -22.20
N PRO A 223 -22.39 -6.33 -23.44
CA PRO A 223 -22.58 -7.55 -24.22
C PRO A 223 -21.56 -8.68 -23.96
N ILE A 224 -20.50 -8.43 -23.17
CA ILE A 224 -19.43 -9.40 -22.87
C ILE A 224 -19.97 -10.46 -21.91
N THR A 225 -20.52 -11.54 -22.47
CA THR A 225 -21.21 -12.63 -21.73
C THR A 225 -20.87 -13.99 -22.35
N PRO A 226 -20.69 -15.07 -21.55
CA PRO A 226 -20.08 -16.32 -22.04
C PRO A 226 -20.80 -16.98 -23.22
N ASP A 227 -22.13 -16.86 -23.28
CA ASP A 227 -22.96 -17.38 -24.39
C ASP A 227 -22.76 -16.64 -25.72
N ASN A 228 -22.09 -15.49 -25.72
CA ASN A 228 -21.80 -14.73 -26.92
C ASN A 228 -20.49 -15.19 -27.61
N SER A 229 -20.65 -16.15 -28.53
CA SER A 229 -19.58 -16.71 -29.38
C SER A 229 -18.74 -15.70 -30.19
N VAL A 230 -19.17 -14.45 -30.36
CA VAL A 230 -18.36 -13.40 -31.02
C VAL A 230 -17.16 -13.02 -30.15
N PHE A 231 -17.38 -12.90 -28.84
CA PHE A 231 -16.33 -12.62 -27.87
C PHE A 231 -15.49 -13.87 -27.62
N PHE A 232 -16.17 -14.99 -27.35
CA PHE A 232 -15.56 -16.23 -26.88
C PHE A 232 -15.45 -17.28 -28.00
N MET A 233 -14.78 -16.96 -29.11
CA MET A 233 -14.77 -17.79 -30.34
C MET A 233 -14.32 -19.26 -30.18
N GLU A 234 -13.61 -19.62 -29.10
CA GLU A 234 -13.26 -21.02 -28.79
C GLU A 234 -14.35 -21.79 -28.00
N PHE A 235 -15.37 -21.10 -27.51
CA PHE A 235 -16.36 -21.61 -26.56
C PHE A 235 -17.77 -21.48 -27.13
N SER A 236 -18.60 -22.49 -26.89
CA SER A 236 -20.01 -22.49 -27.30
C SER A 236 -20.90 -22.88 -26.12
N TYR A 237 -21.08 -21.94 -25.19
CA TYR A 237 -21.97 -22.13 -24.05
C TYR A 237 -23.43 -21.93 -24.43
N SER A 238 -24.27 -22.89 -24.07
CA SER A 238 -25.71 -22.76 -24.03
C SER A 238 -26.15 -22.12 -22.72
N PHE A 239 -26.92 -21.03 -22.79
CA PHE A 239 -27.46 -20.32 -21.63
C PHE A 239 -28.81 -20.90 -21.22
N THR A 240 -28.97 -21.21 -19.94
CA THR A 240 -30.20 -21.75 -19.35
C THR A 240 -30.67 -20.91 -18.14
N ARG A 241 -31.74 -21.32 -17.46
CA ARG A 241 -32.29 -20.56 -16.32
C ARG A 241 -31.31 -20.58 -15.13
N HIS A 242 -31.45 -19.59 -14.24
CA HIS A 242 -30.57 -19.39 -13.08
C HIS A 242 -29.10 -19.16 -13.46
N ASN A 243 -28.84 -18.53 -14.60
CA ASN A 243 -27.51 -18.21 -15.10
C ASN A 243 -26.58 -19.43 -15.24
N VAL A 244 -27.13 -20.58 -15.63
CA VAL A 244 -26.37 -21.81 -15.85
C VAL A 244 -25.92 -21.90 -17.31
N TYR A 245 -24.60 -21.95 -17.52
CA TYR A 245 -23.91 -21.97 -18.82
C TYR A 245 -23.27 -23.35 -19.06
N LEU A 246 -23.68 -24.04 -20.13
CA LEU A 246 -23.25 -25.41 -20.42
C LEU A 246 -22.66 -25.52 -21.82
N ASP A 247 -21.43 -26.03 -21.95
CA ASP A 247 -20.88 -26.43 -23.24
C ASP A 247 -21.63 -27.64 -23.85
N THR A 248 -21.41 -27.87 -25.14
CA THR A 248 -21.99 -28.98 -25.91
C THR A 248 -21.35 -30.34 -25.62
N GLU A 249 -20.07 -30.39 -25.25
CA GLU A 249 -19.33 -31.63 -24.99
C GLU A 249 -19.14 -31.88 -23.49
N LEU A 250 -20.25 -32.20 -22.81
CA LEU A 250 -20.30 -32.48 -21.36
C LEU A 250 -20.87 -33.86 -21.06
N SER A 251 -20.38 -34.50 -19.99
CA SER A 251 -20.96 -35.72 -19.44
C SER A 251 -21.41 -35.50 -17.99
N LEU A 252 -22.70 -35.21 -17.82
CA LEU A 252 -23.33 -34.97 -16.52
C LEU A 252 -24.11 -36.21 -16.05
N ALA A 253 -23.96 -36.58 -14.78
CA ALA A 253 -24.82 -37.58 -14.14
C ALA A 253 -26.28 -37.10 -14.05
N ARG A 254 -27.23 -38.06 -14.00
CA ARG A 254 -28.69 -37.77 -14.06
C ARG A 254 -29.25 -37.09 -12.81
N ASP A 255 -28.54 -37.22 -11.71
CA ASP A 255 -28.88 -36.79 -10.35
C ASP A 255 -27.93 -35.70 -9.84
N CYS A 256 -27.06 -35.16 -10.71
CA CYS A 256 -26.30 -33.95 -10.42
C CYS A 256 -27.25 -32.75 -10.36
N ILE A 257 -27.05 -31.89 -9.36
CA ILE A 257 -27.83 -30.67 -9.13
C ILE A 257 -26.94 -29.47 -9.48
N LEU A 258 -27.38 -28.70 -10.48
CA LEU A 258 -26.83 -27.40 -10.82
C LEU A 258 -27.84 -26.35 -10.36
N GLU A 259 -27.44 -25.46 -9.44
CA GLU A 259 -28.33 -24.47 -8.84
C GLU A 259 -28.31 -23.16 -9.65
N GLU A 260 -27.58 -22.14 -9.19
CA GLU A 260 -27.46 -20.84 -9.85
C GLU A 260 -26.02 -20.42 -10.09
N ASN A 261 -25.81 -19.56 -11.10
CA ASN A 261 -24.52 -19.00 -11.50
C ASN A 261 -23.43 -20.08 -11.69
N VAL A 262 -23.75 -21.14 -12.44
CA VAL A 262 -22.82 -22.24 -12.72
C VAL A 262 -22.35 -22.19 -14.17
N LEU A 263 -21.05 -22.33 -14.41
CA LEU A 263 -20.51 -22.50 -15.76
C LEU A 263 -19.67 -23.78 -15.87
N ILE A 264 -19.94 -24.61 -16.87
CA ILE A 264 -19.22 -25.87 -17.12
C ILE A 264 -18.68 -25.90 -18.56
N SER A 265 -17.35 -25.99 -18.69
CA SER A 265 -16.64 -25.99 -19.97
C SER A 265 -16.49 -27.37 -20.60
N LYS A 266 -16.28 -27.37 -21.92
CA LYS A 266 -15.95 -28.52 -22.77
C LYS A 266 -15.04 -29.58 -22.12
N GLY A 267 -15.39 -30.84 -22.30
CA GLY A 267 -14.61 -32.01 -21.89
C GLY A 267 -14.77 -32.38 -20.41
N THR A 268 -15.58 -31.64 -19.65
CA THR A 268 -15.76 -31.85 -18.22
C THR A 268 -16.82 -32.92 -17.91
N SER A 269 -16.50 -33.79 -16.94
CA SER A 269 -17.38 -34.84 -16.45
C SER A 269 -17.78 -34.61 -14.99
N VAL A 270 -19.07 -34.78 -14.67
CA VAL A 270 -19.61 -34.59 -13.31
C VAL A 270 -20.35 -35.85 -12.85
N GLY A 271 -19.92 -36.38 -11.69
CA GLY A 271 -20.46 -37.58 -11.05
C GLY A 271 -21.85 -37.43 -10.41
N ALA A 272 -22.33 -38.55 -9.90
CA ALA A 272 -23.66 -38.72 -9.32
C ALA A 272 -23.79 -38.08 -7.94
N GLY A 273 -24.96 -37.53 -7.62
CA GLY A 273 -25.25 -36.85 -6.35
C GLY A 273 -24.43 -35.58 -6.07
N THR A 274 -23.72 -35.04 -7.07
CA THR A 274 -22.89 -33.84 -6.93
C THR A 274 -23.73 -32.56 -7.07
N VAL A 275 -23.48 -31.59 -6.18
CA VAL A 275 -24.17 -30.28 -6.12
C VAL A 275 -23.19 -29.16 -6.44
N ILE A 276 -23.58 -28.25 -7.33
CA ILE A 276 -22.75 -27.15 -7.81
C ILE A 276 -23.57 -25.85 -7.81
N THR A 277 -23.04 -24.81 -7.16
CA THR A 277 -23.66 -23.48 -7.05
C THR A 277 -22.58 -22.38 -7.06
N ASN A 278 -22.88 -21.23 -7.65
CA ASN A 278 -21.98 -20.06 -7.78
C ASN A 278 -20.53 -20.42 -8.19
N SER A 279 -20.35 -21.34 -9.14
CA SER A 279 -19.06 -21.96 -9.42
C SER A 279 -18.72 -22.00 -10.92
N VAL A 280 -17.46 -21.71 -11.23
CA VAL A 280 -16.91 -21.72 -12.60
C VAL A 280 -15.97 -22.91 -12.77
N ILE A 281 -16.23 -23.72 -13.81
CA ILE A 281 -15.51 -24.96 -14.07
C ILE A 281 -14.89 -24.95 -15.47
N GLY A 282 -13.56 -25.05 -15.49
CA GLY A 282 -12.70 -25.07 -16.67
C GLY A 282 -12.78 -26.34 -17.50
N ARG A 283 -11.90 -26.42 -18.51
CA ARG A 283 -11.91 -27.46 -19.54
C ARG A 283 -11.33 -28.78 -19.00
N ASN A 284 -11.87 -29.91 -19.47
CA ASN A 284 -11.40 -31.27 -19.15
C ASN A 284 -11.32 -31.58 -17.64
N CYS A 285 -12.20 -31.00 -16.82
CA CYS A 285 -12.25 -31.27 -15.39
C CYS A 285 -12.99 -32.59 -15.11
N VAL A 286 -12.58 -33.29 -14.06
CA VAL A 286 -13.21 -34.55 -13.63
C VAL A 286 -13.67 -34.38 -12.20
N ILE A 287 -14.99 -34.27 -12.00
CA ILE A 287 -15.64 -34.14 -10.70
C ILE A 287 -16.32 -35.47 -10.38
N GLY A 288 -15.94 -36.07 -9.26
CA GLY A 288 -16.44 -37.36 -8.79
C GLY A 288 -17.87 -37.34 -8.24
N ASP A 289 -18.22 -38.42 -7.56
CA ASP A 289 -19.54 -38.64 -6.98
C ASP A 289 -19.68 -37.96 -5.60
N SER A 290 -20.88 -37.46 -5.29
CA SER A 290 -21.25 -36.85 -4.00
C SER A 290 -20.35 -35.67 -3.58
N VAL A 291 -19.91 -34.86 -4.54
CA VAL A 291 -19.11 -33.65 -4.32
C VAL A 291 -20.02 -32.45 -4.07
N GLN A 292 -19.59 -31.51 -3.22
CA GLN A 292 -20.26 -30.23 -2.99
C GLN A 292 -19.32 -29.08 -3.37
N LEU A 293 -19.74 -28.24 -4.33
CA LEU A 293 -19.02 -27.05 -4.81
C LEU A 293 -19.89 -25.80 -4.64
N ASP A 294 -19.41 -24.83 -3.88
CA ASP A 294 -20.08 -23.55 -3.59
C ASP A 294 -19.08 -22.38 -3.68
N GLY A 295 -19.26 -21.44 -4.59
CA GLY A 295 -18.30 -20.33 -4.77
C GLY A 295 -16.92 -20.76 -5.30
N VAL A 296 -16.84 -21.85 -6.09
CA VAL A 296 -15.56 -22.49 -6.44
C VAL A 296 -15.11 -22.16 -7.87
N HIS A 297 -13.83 -21.83 -8.02
CA HIS A 297 -13.20 -21.59 -9.31
C HIS A 297 -12.23 -22.74 -9.63
N LEU A 298 -12.66 -23.67 -10.49
CA LEU A 298 -11.84 -24.77 -10.99
C LEU A 298 -11.28 -24.40 -12.36
N TRP A 299 -9.95 -24.27 -12.49
CA TRP A 299 -9.32 -24.06 -13.79
C TRP A 299 -9.15 -25.37 -14.57
N ASP A 300 -8.54 -25.32 -15.75
CA ASP A 300 -8.43 -26.48 -16.65
C ASP A 300 -7.71 -27.69 -16.03
N ASN A 301 -8.18 -28.88 -16.43
CA ASN A 301 -7.66 -30.20 -16.07
C ASN A 301 -7.66 -30.49 -14.55
N VAL A 302 -8.56 -29.87 -13.78
CA VAL A 302 -8.68 -30.16 -12.34
C VAL A 302 -9.45 -31.47 -12.12
N THR A 303 -8.94 -32.31 -11.22
CA THR A 303 -9.61 -33.53 -10.77
C THR A 303 -10.05 -33.37 -9.32
N VAL A 304 -11.33 -33.59 -9.03
CA VAL A 304 -11.89 -33.67 -7.68
C VAL A 304 -12.48 -35.07 -7.52
N GLU A 305 -11.88 -35.90 -6.66
CA GLU A 305 -12.40 -37.25 -6.38
C GLU A 305 -13.63 -37.22 -5.45
N ASP A 306 -14.25 -38.39 -5.28
CA ASP A 306 -15.54 -38.55 -4.60
C ASP A 306 -15.57 -38.04 -3.15
N GLY A 307 -16.73 -37.53 -2.73
CA GLY A 307 -17.01 -37.11 -1.34
C GLY A 307 -16.33 -35.82 -0.88
N CYS A 308 -15.77 -35.03 -1.80
CA CYS A 308 -15.14 -33.76 -1.45
C CYS A 308 -16.15 -32.63 -1.19
N LYS A 309 -15.76 -31.66 -0.35
CA LYS A 309 -16.51 -30.43 -0.09
C LYS A 309 -15.59 -29.24 -0.25
N ILE A 310 -15.96 -28.31 -1.12
CA ILE A 310 -15.12 -27.16 -1.47
C ILE A 310 -16.02 -25.92 -1.46
N SER A 311 -15.64 -24.92 -0.66
CA SER A 311 -16.36 -23.64 -0.57
C SER A 311 -15.40 -22.48 -0.76
N GLU A 312 -15.80 -21.46 -1.54
CA GLU A 312 -15.07 -20.19 -1.78
C GLU A 312 -13.55 -20.37 -2.02
N ALA A 313 -13.18 -21.24 -2.98
CA ALA A 313 -11.78 -21.63 -3.20
C ALA A 313 -11.37 -21.59 -4.68
N ILE A 314 -10.09 -21.28 -4.91
CA ILE A 314 -9.48 -21.23 -6.26
C ILE A 314 -8.53 -22.42 -6.43
N LEU A 315 -8.81 -23.26 -7.42
CA LEU A 315 -8.01 -24.44 -7.78
C LEU A 315 -7.40 -24.21 -9.18
N CYS A 316 -6.07 -24.03 -9.20
CA CYS A 316 -5.32 -23.75 -10.42
C CYS A 316 -5.21 -24.97 -11.36
N LYS A 317 -4.61 -24.78 -12.54
CA LYS A 317 -4.54 -25.84 -13.57
C LYS A 317 -3.79 -27.08 -13.09
N ASN A 318 -4.27 -28.24 -13.52
CA ASN A 318 -3.74 -29.57 -13.18
C ASN A 318 -3.71 -29.89 -11.66
N VAL A 319 -4.62 -29.31 -10.86
CA VAL A 319 -4.75 -29.68 -9.44
C VAL A 319 -5.53 -30.99 -9.30
N HIS A 320 -5.10 -31.85 -8.38
CA HIS A 320 -5.79 -33.10 -8.06
C HIS A 320 -6.14 -33.16 -6.57
N ILE A 321 -7.44 -33.16 -6.27
CA ILE A 321 -8.00 -33.32 -4.93
C ILE A 321 -8.43 -34.77 -4.74
N LYS A 322 -7.90 -35.45 -3.72
CA LYS A 322 -8.24 -36.83 -3.39
C LYS A 322 -9.53 -36.93 -2.57
N ARG A 323 -10.06 -38.15 -2.44
CA ARG A 323 -11.31 -38.48 -1.72
C ARG A 323 -11.42 -37.86 -0.34
N ASN A 324 -12.66 -37.52 0.03
CA ASN A 324 -13.04 -37.02 1.37
C ASN A 324 -12.32 -35.74 1.82
N VAL A 325 -11.79 -34.93 0.89
CA VAL A 325 -11.13 -33.67 1.26
C VAL A 325 -12.16 -32.57 1.48
N THR A 326 -12.00 -31.81 2.57
CA THR A 326 -12.78 -30.60 2.86
C THR A 326 -11.88 -29.37 2.72
N ILE A 327 -12.29 -28.42 1.87
CA ILE A 327 -11.58 -27.16 1.61
C ILE A 327 -12.48 -26.01 2.05
N SER A 328 -12.01 -25.26 3.04
CA SER A 328 -12.71 -24.09 3.59
C SER A 328 -12.46 -22.82 2.78
N SER A 329 -13.29 -21.80 3.01
CA SER A 329 -13.27 -20.53 2.28
C SER A 329 -11.94 -19.78 2.26
N GLY A 330 -11.68 -19.03 1.19
CA GLY A 330 -10.45 -18.28 0.97
C GLY A 330 -9.21 -19.16 0.68
N SER A 331 -9.38 -20.48 0.54
CA SER A 331 -8.28 -21.38 0.20
C SER A 331 -7.87 -21.24 -1.26
N LEU A 332 -6.56 -21.30 -1.51
CA LEU A 332 -5.98 -21.13 -2.84
C LEU A 332 -4.92 -22.19 -3.10
N ILE A 333 -5.17 -23.02 -4.10
CA ILE A 333 -4.34 -24.16 -4.46
C ILE A 333 -3.68 -23.89 -5.81
N SER A 334 -2.37 -23.66 -5.78
CA SER A 334 -1.56 -23.33 -6.95
C SER A 334 -1.35 -24.53 -7.88
N PHE A 335 -0.73 -24.28 -9.04
CA PHE A 335 -0.62 -25.22 -10.15
C PHE A 335 0.02 -26.56 -9.79
N ASN A 336 -0.48 -27.63 -10.39
CA ASN A 336 0.09 -28.99 -10.28
C ASN A 336 0.21 -29.54 -8.83
N VAL A 337 -0.58 -29.01 -7.88
CA VAL A 337 -0.65 -29.50 -6.49
C VAL A 337 -1.57 -30.72 -6.40
N VAL A 338 -1.18 -31.68 -5.55
CA VAL A 338 -2.00 -32.84 -5.20
C VAL A 338 -2.31 -32.76 -3.70
N VAL A 339 -3.59 -32.74 -3.34
CA VAL A 339 -4.05 -32.78 -1.94
C VAL A 339 -4.37 -34.24 -1.58
N GLY A 340 -3.76 -34.76 -0.52
CA GLY A 340 -3.97 -36.14 -0.06
C GLY A 340 -5.39 -36.40 0.46
N PRO A 341 -5.83 -37.66 0.53
CA PRO A 341 -7.18 -38.02 0.95
C PRO A 341 -7.42 -37.71 2.43
N ASP A 342 -8.69 -37.62 2.81
CA ASP A 342 -9.17 -37.48 4.20
C ASP A 342 -8.59 -36.24 4.94
N LEU A 343 -8.25 -35.17 4.19
CA LEU A 343 -7.68 -33.94 4.73
C LEU A 343 -8.73 -32.82 4.85
N VAL A 344 -8.64 -32.04 5.93
CA VAL A 344 -9.41 -30.80 6.12
C VAL A 344 -8.46 -29.60 6.06
N LEU A 345 -8.64 -28.72 5.08
CA LEU A 345 -7.91 -27.46 4.96
C LEU A 345 -8.67 -26.35 5.71
N GLN A 346 -7.94 -25.60 6.52
CA GLN A 346 -8.44 -24.42 7.22
C GLN A 346 -8.72 -23.26 6.24
N PRO A 347 -9.55 -22.27 6.62
CA PRO A 347 -9.78 -21.09 5.79
C PRO A 347 -8.48 -20.33 5.47
N GLY A 348 -8.42 -19.70 4.29
CA GLY A 348 -7.30 -18.84 3.88
C GLY A 348 -5.99 -19.57 3.52
N VAL A 349 -5.97 -20.90 3.46
CA VAL A 349 -4.75 -21.68 3.21
C VAL A 349 -4.26 -21.53 1.76
N LYS A 350 -3.03 -21.06 1.58
CA LYS A 350 -2.35 -20.95 0.27
C LYS A 350 -1.33 -22.08 0.10
N ILE A 351 -1.52 -22.96 -0.90
CA ILE A 351 -0.61 -24.08 -1.19
C ILE A 351 0.10 -23.87 -2.53
N THR A 352 1.42 -24.02 -2.58
CA THR A 352 2.19 -24.02 -3.83
C THR A 352 3.34 -25.02 -3.82
N ARG A 353 3.76 -25.45 -5.02
CA ARG A 353 4.94 -26.29 -5.23
C ARG A 353 6.22 -25.49 -5.45
N LYS A 354 6.13 -24.23 -5.87
CA LYS A 354 7.31 -23.37 -6.01
C LYS A 354 7.75 -22.91 -4.63
N LYS A 355 9.04 -23.06 -4.34
CA LYS A 355 9.65 -22.36 -3.20
C LYS A 355 9.54 -20.87 -3.48
N GLN A 356 8.94 -20.12 -2.57
CA GLN A 356 9.14 -18.67 -2.54
C GLN A 356 10.66 -18.42 -2.40
N ARG A 357 11.19 -17.45 -3.15
CA ARG A 357 12.51 -16.89 -2.84
C ARG A 357 12.42 -16.32 -1.42
N LYS A 358 13.41 -16.59 -0.58
CA LYS A 358 13.59 -15.79 0.63
C LYS A 358 14.02 -14.39 0.19
N GLU A 359 13.63 -13.38 0.94
CA GLU A 359 13.87 -11.97 0.62
C GLU A 359 15.37 -11.60 0.52
N ASN A 360 16.27 -12.50 0.92
CA ASN A 360 17.71 -12.29 0.96
C ASN A 360 18.47 -12.67 -0.32
N ASP A 361 17.83 -13.30 -1.32
CA ASP A 361 18.51 -13.69 -2.58
C ASP A 361 18.34 -12.59 -3.66
N SER A 362 19.11 -11.51 -3.50
CA SER A 362 19.19 -10.38 -4.44
C SER A 362 19.99 -10.74 -5.70
N ASP A 363 19.29 -11.23 -6.72
CA ASP A 363 19.84 -11.46 -8.08
C ASP A 363 18.94 -10.83 -9.18
N PHE A 364 18.30 -9.71 -8.84
CA PHE A 364 17.74 -8.76 -9.79
C PHE A 364 18.04 -7.35 -9.26
N GLY A 365 18.78 -6.56 -10.04
CA GLY A 365 19.11 -5.18 -9.72
C GLY A 365 17.91 -4.26 -9.95
N MET A 366 17.02 -4.18 -8.96
CA MET A 366 16.08 -3.10 -8.72
C MET A 366 16.00 -2.89 -7.20
N GLU A 367 15.87 -1.63 -6.78
CA GLU A 367 15.92 -1.26 -5.36
C GLU A 367 14.71 -1.82 -4.58
N GLN A 368 14.89 -1.96 -3.26
CA GLN A 368 13.99 -2.70 -2.39
C GLN A 368 12.64 -1.97 -2.22
N PRO A 369 11.48 -2.65 -2.37
CA PRO A 369 10.25 -2.19 -1.75
C PRO A 369 10.38 -2.33 -0.23
N LEU A 370 10.05 -1.27 0.51
CA LEU A 370 10.01 -1.31 1.98
C LEU A 370 8.99 -2.35 2.45
N GLN A 371 9.36 -3.16 3.45
CA GLN A 371 8.52 -4.25 3.95
C GLN A 371 7.28 -3.73 4.71
N GLU A 372 6.09 -4.11 4.23
CA GLU A 372 4.88 -4.08 5.05
C GLU A 372 4.98 -5.08 6.20
N ARG A 373 5.31 -4.61 7.41
CA ARG A 373 5.21 -5.44 8.63
C ARG A 373 3.75 -5.59 9.07
N SER A 374 3.06 -6.59 8.56
CA SER A 374 1.81 -7.06 9.16
C SER A 374 2.08 -7.74 10.51
N ALA A 375 1.78 -7.07 11.62
CA ALA A 375 1.84 -7.68 12.95
C ALA A 375 0.66 -8.65 13.15
N PRO A 376 0.88 -9.83 13.78
CA PRO A 376 -0.21 -10.75 14.11
C PRO A 376 -0.97 -10.28 15.35
N TYR A 377 -2.28 -10.12 15.24
CA TYR A 377 -3.15 -9.98 16.41
C TYR A 377 -3.52 -11.36 16.95
N GLU A 378 -3.04 -11.69 18.15
CA GLU A 378 -3.59 -12.80 18.94
C GLU A 378 -4.84 -12.30 19.68
N ASP A 379 -5.96 -13.02 19.49
CA ASP A 379 -7.23 -12.80 20.16
C ASP A 379 -7.20 -13.50 21.53
N ASP A 380 -6.87 -12.76 22.59
CA ASP A 380 -6.92 -13.26 23.97
C ASP A 380 -8.11 -12.61 24.69
N GLY A 381 -9.18 -13.38 24.83
CA GLY A 381 -10.49 -12.86 25.23
C GLY A 381 -10.59 -12.53 26.72
N MET A 382 -11.27 -11.43 27.04
CA MET A 382 -11.80 -11.20 28.39
C MET A 382 -13.24 -10.67 28.39
N GLU A 383 -13.99 -11.16 29.36
CA GLU A 383 -15.44 -11.18 29.50
C GLU A 383 -16.20 -9.87 29.29
N ARG A 384 -17.37 -9.97 28.63
CA ARG A 384 -18.42 -8.93 28.67
C ARG A 384 -19.00 -8.84 30.08
N ILE A 385 -18.83 -7.70 30.75
CA ILE A 385 -19.65 -7.32 31.91
C ILE A 385 -20.42 -6.03 31.59
N SER A 386 -21.69 -6.03 31.98
CA SER A 386 -22.72 -5.05 31.66
C SER A 386 -22.84 -3.91 32.69
N SER A 387 -22.99 -2.68 32.22
CA SER A 387 -23.73 -1.57 32.88
C SER A 387 -23.74 -0.37 31.90
N SER A 388 -24.83 -0.10 31.18
CA SER A 388 -26.06 0.61 31.60
C SER A 388 -26.02 2.08 31.17
N GLU A 389 -27.16 2.55 30.66
CA GLU A 389 -27.38 3.90 30.12
C GLU A 389 -27.36 4.96 31.22
N ASP A 390 -27.06 6.22 30.88
CA ASP A 390 -27.90 7.42 31.15
C ASP A 390 -27.16 8.76 30.92
N ASP A 391 -27.49 9.38 29.78
CA ASP A 391 -28.08 10.73 29.60
C ASP A 391 -27.48 12.04 30.19
N VAL A 392 -27.67 13.14 29.41
CA VAL A 392 -27.65 14.61 29.74
C VAL A 392 -26.40 15.24 30.42
N SER A 393 -26.02 16.54 30.35
CA SER A 393 -26.27 17.77 29.54
C SER A 393 -25.35 18.90 30.11
N SER A 394 -25.08 20.11 29.57
CA SER A 394 -25.03 20.71 28.21
C SER A 394 -24.54 22.18 28.31
N VAL A 395 -24.12 22.83 27.19
CA VAL A 395 -23.76 24.30 27.06
C VAL A 395 -22.48 24.72 27.86
N SER A 396 -21.55 25.60 27.44
CA SER A 396 -21.68 26.82 26.62
C SER A 396 -20.39 27.34 25.94
N SER A 397 -20.60 27.99 24.78
CA SER A 397 -19.95 29.24 24.27
C SER A 397 -18.43 29.38 24.08
N ASN A 398 -18.02 29.29 22.82
CA ASN A 398 -17.19 30.25 22.04
C ASN A 398 -15.93 30.87 22.66
N GLN A 399 -14.76 30.47 22.12
CA GLN A 399 -13.75 31.39 21.59
C GLN A 399 -13.23 30.84 20.25
N ASP A 400 -12.88 31.72 19.30
CA ASP A 400 -12.39 31.34 17.98
C ASP A 400 -11.01 30.64 18.06
N SER A 401 -10.95 29.40 17.62
CA SER A 401 -9.78 28.72 17.10
C SER A 401 -10.25 27.57 16.22
N ALA A 402 -9.49 27.24 15.16
CA ALA A 402 -9.85 26.15 14.25
C ALA A 402 -9.97 24.81 15.03
N PRO A 403 -10.82 23.87 14.59
CA PRO A 403 -10.81 22.54 15.19
C PRO A 403 -9.45 21.89 14.92
N GLU A 404 -8.65 21.73 15.98
CA GLU A 404 -7.47 20.87 15.95
C GLU A 404 -7.89 19.47 15.50
N SER A 405 -7.12 18.91 14.58
CA SER A 405 -7.26 17.52 14.15
C SER A 405 -7.04 16.59 15.35
N PRO A 406 -7.61 15.37 15.37
CA PRO A 406 -7.24 14.39 16.39
C PRO A 406 -5.71 14.18 16.42
N PRO A 407 -5.10 13.93 17.59
CA PRO A 407 -3.65 13.91 17.72
C PRO A 407 -3.02 12.81 16.85
N PRO A 408 -1.82 13.06 16.27
CA PRO A 408 -1.48 12.46 14.98
C PRO A 408 -1.01 11.01 15.08
N GLU A 409 -1.33 10.21 14.06
CA GLU A 409 -0.57 8.98 13.79
C GLU A 409 0.89 9.33 13.39
N ASP A 410 1.07 10.50 12.79
CA ASP A 410 2.35 11.02 12.27
C ASP A 410 3.43 11.15 13.35
N SER A 411 3.15 11.70 14.53
CA SER A 411 4.15 11.85 15.60
C SER A 411 4.62 10.50 16.18
N ARG A 412 3.81 9.44 16.04
CA ARG A 412 4.23 8.06 16.36
C ARG A 412 5.10 7.46 15.26
N LEU A 413 4.80 7.76 13.99
CA LEU A 413 5.63 7.36 12.85
C LEU A 413 7.00 8.04 12.93
N PHE A 414 7.04 9.36 13.16
CA PHE A 414 8.25 10.13 13.41
C PHE A 414 9.10 9.57 14.56
N TYR A 415 8.49 9.29 15.73
CA TYR A 415 9.21 8.65 16.84
C TYR A 415 9.82 7.30 16.43
N THR A 416 9.06 6.48 15.69
CA THR A 416 9.50 5.15 15.24
C THR A 416 10.67 5.25 14.25
N GLU A 417 10.64 6.23 13.35
CA GLU A 417 11.71 6.48 12.38
C GLU A 417 13.00 6.97 13.06
N VAL A 418 12.90 7.94 13.98
CA VAL A 418 14.04 8.42 14.78
C VAL A 418 14.65 7.29 15.62
N LEU A 419 13.81 6.43 16.21
CA LEU A 419 14.23 5.26 16.97
C LEU A 419 14.98 4.24 16.12
N GLU A 420 14.49 3.95 14.91
CA GLU A 420 15.11 2.99 14.00
C GLU A 420 16.42 3.54 13.40
N SER A 421 16.49 4.83 13.07
CA SER A 421 17.73 5.52 12.64
C SER A 421 18.81 5.47 13.73
N ILE A 422 18.45 5.72 15.00
CA ILE A 422 19.39 5.60 16.13
C ILE A 422 19.81 4.15 16.36
N ARG A 423 18.89 3.18 16.31
CA ARG A 423 19.21 1.74 16.44
C ARG A 423 20.14 1.25 15.34
N ASN A 424 19.86 1.59 14.09
CA ASN A 424 20.70 1.23 12.94
C ASN A 424 22.05 1.94 12.99
N GLY A 425 22.09 3.20 13.44
CA GLY A 425 23.32 3.95 13.68
C GLY A 425 24.25 3.24 14.66
N VAL A 426 23.72 2.82 15.82
CA VAL A 426 24.46 2.09 16.86
C VAL A 426 24.86 0.68 16.40
N ALA A 427 23.95 -0.06 15.75
CA ALA A 427 24.21 -1.44 15.31
C ALA A 427 25.25 -1.53 14.19
N ASN A 428 25.23 -0.61 13.24
CA ASN A 428 26.13 -0.60 12.08
C ASN A 428 27.36 0.32 12.26
N ASN A 429 27.49 0.98 13.42
CA ASN A 429 28.56 1.93 13.75
C ASN A 429 28.69 3.07 12.70
N VAL A 430 27.54 3.69 12.39
CA VAL A 430 27.41 4.76 11.39
C VAL A 430 28.00 6.07 11.93
N VAL A 431 28.60 6.88 11.04
CA VAL A 431 29.13 8.19 11.40
C VAL A 431 28.02 9.09 11.95
N PRO A 432 28.17 9.72 13.13
CA PRO A 432 27.11 10.54 13.75
C PRO A 432 26.54 11.66 12.88
N GLU A 433 27.33 12.20 11.94
CA GLU A 433 26.87 13.20 10.98
C GLU A 433 25.74 12.68 10.06
N ASN A 434 25.77 11.40 9.67
CA ASN A 434 24.74 10.79 8.84
C ASN A 434 23.44 10.58 9.64
N ILE A 435 23.56 10.14 10.90
CA ILE A 435 22.41 10.00 11.82
C ILE A 435 21.73 11.36 12.03
N ILE A 436 22.51 12.44 12.14
CA ILE A 436 21.99 13.82 12.19
C ILE A 436 21.27 14.18 10.88
N LEU A 437 21.78 13.80 9.70
CA LEU A 437 21.11 14.07 8.43
C LEU A 437 19.79 13.31 8.29
N GLU A 438 19.75 12.03 8.65
CA GLU A 438 18.54 11.20 8.68
C GLU A 438 17.48 11.82 9.58
N ILE A 439 17.81 12.10 10.84
CA ILE A 439 16.88 12.72 11.81
C ILE A 439 16.37 14.09 11.33
N ASN A 440 17.21 14.91 10.70
CA ASN A 440 16.77 16.19 10.12
C ASN A 440 15.86 16.01 8.90
N ALA A 441 16.06 14.97 8.09
CA ALA A 441 15.18 14.63 6.99
C ALA A 441 13.80 14.17 7.51
N SER A 442 13.75 13.27 8.48
CA SER A 442 12.51 12.85 9.16
C SER A 442 11.78 14.05 9.75
N LYS A 443 12.49 14.95 10.46
CA LYS A 443 11.88 16.16 11.02
C LYS A 443 11.22 17.07 9.95
N LEU A 444 11.86 17.21 8.80
CA LEU A 444 11.32 17.97 7.67
C LEU A 444 10.17 17.25 6.96
N ALA A 445 10.11 15.93 7.00
CA ALA A 445 9.05 15.13 6.39
C ALA A 445 7.72 15.22 7.18
N TYR A 446 7.78 15.25 8.51
CA TYR A 446 6.61 15.30 9.39
C TYR A 446 6.25 16.70 9.93
N ASP A 447 7.02 17.74 9.58
CA ASP A 447 6.87 19.14 10.08
C ASP A 447 6.86 19.27 11.62
N GLU A 448 7.60 18.37 12.29
CA GLU A 448 7.61 18.20 13.75
C GLU A 448 8.39 19.31 14.48
N THR A 449 7.95 19.69 15.69
CA THR A 449 8.56 20.81 16.40
C THR A 449 9.95 20.46 16.94
N CYS A 450 10.75 21.48 17.29
CA CYS A 450 12.01 21.26 17.99
C CYS A 450 11.82 20.57 19.36
N GLN A 451 10.66 20.74 20.00
CA GLN A 451 10.34 20.11 21.28
C GLN A 451 10.13 18.61 21.11
N GLU A 452 9.26 18.19 20.18
CA GLU A 452 9.01 16.78 19.89
C GLU A 452 10.28 16.05 19.41
N LEU A 453 11.06 16.68 18.53
CA LEU A 453 12.38 16.20 18.11
C LEU A 453 13.31 15.92 19.31
N ASN A 454 13.48 16.88 20.22
CA ASN A 454 14.36 16.73 21.38
C ASN A 454 13.91 15.57 22.28
N GLN A 455 12.60 15.45 22.51
CA GLN A 455 12.03 14.37 23.31
C GLN A 455 12.17 13.00 22.62
N ALA A 456 11.95 12.94 21.31
CA ALA A 456 12.06 11.72 20.50
C ALA A 456 13.49 11.17 20.48
N VAL A 457 14.49 12.03 20.27
CA VAL A 457 15.91 11.63 20.27
C VAL A 457 16.33 11.06 21.63
N VAL A 458 15.93 11.70 22.73
CA VAL A 458 16.29 11.26 24.09
C VAL A 458 15.58 9.95 24.47
N LYS A 459 14.27 9.85 24.23
CA LYS A 459 13.50 8.60 24.46
C LYS A 459 14.08 7.45 23.62
N SER A 460 14.37 7.70 22.34
CA SER A 460 14.93 6.71 21.42
C SER A 460 16.30 6.18 21.86
N LEU A 461 17.18 7.06 22.33
CA LEU A 461 18.49 6.67 22.86
C LEU A 461 18.34 5.79 24.10
N LEU A 462 17.50 6.19 25.06
CA LEU A 462 17.24 5.42 26.28
C LEU A 462 16.62 4.05 25.95
N GLU A 463 15.68 4.01 25.01
CA GLU A 463 15.05 2.77 24.55
C GLU A 463 16.06 1.83 23.88
N SER A 464 16.93 2.36 23.01
CA SER A 464 18.03 1.61 22.38
C SER A 464 19.04 1.06 23.40
N CYS A 465 19.25 1.75 24.52
CA CYS A 465 20.16 1.30 25.58
C CYS A 465 19.56 0.20 26.49
N LEU A 466 18.25 0.24 26.73
CA LEU A 466 17.59 -0.46 27.84
C LEU A 466 16.64 -1.58 27.41
N ASN A 467 16.14 -1.60 26.17
CA ASN A 467 15.23 -2.64 25.66
C ASN A 467 15.94 -3.82 24.95
N ASP A 468 17.26 -3.97 25.08
CA ASP A 468 17.96 -5.18 24.62
C ASP A 468 17.70 -6.36 25.58
N PRO A 469 16.97 -7.43 25.14
CA PRO A 469 16.60 -8.55 26.00
C PRO A 469 17.76 -9.51 26.31
N SER A 470 18.95 -9.30 25.75
CA SER A 470 20.12 -10.17 25.91
C SER A 470 21.04 -9.79 27.09
N LEU A 471 20.85 -8.61 27.70
CA LEU A 471 21.78 -8.03 28.67
C LEU A 471 21.40 -8.26 30.14
N SER A 472 22.41 -8.28 31.01
CA SER A 472 22.24 -8.32 32.47
C SER A 472 22.14 -6.90 33.06
N LYS A 473 21.59 -6.78 34.27
CA LYS A 473 21.45 -5.49 34.99
C LYS A 473 22.77 -4.71 35.15
N GLN A 474 23.90 -5.39 35.24
CA GLN A 474 25.23 -4.76 35.29
C GLN A 474 25.74 -4.32 33.92
N ASP A 475 25.29 -4.96 32.85
CA ASP A 475 25.73 -4.67 31.49
C ASP A 475 24.89 -3.57 30.83
N HIS A 476 23.61 -3.41 31.18
CA HIS A 476 22.82 -2.22 30.80
C HIS A 476 23.49 -0.90 31.22
N SER A 477 24.14 -0.84 32.39
CA SER A 477 24.87 0.37 32.82
C SER A 477 26.10 0.66 31.94
N LYS A 478 26.78 -0.38 31.45
CA LYS A 478 27.91 -0.24 30.52
C LYS A 478 27.43 0.11 29.11
N ASN A 479 26.32 -0.50 28.68
CA ASN A 479 25.70 -0.24 27.39
C ASN A 479 25.21 1.21 27.30
N LEU A 480 24.52 1.69 28.34
CA LEU A 480 24.09 3.08 28.46
C LEU A 480 25.27 4.06 28.40
N LYS A 481 26.39 3.75 29.09
CA LYS A 481 27.63 4.54 29.01
C LYS A 481 28.17 4.59 27.58
N LYS A 482 28.41 3.42 26.97
CA LYS A 482 28.98 3.31 25.63
C LYS A 482 28.11 4.01 24.58
N THR A 483 26.81 3.74 24.56
CA THR A 483 25.88 4.29 23.56
C THR A 483 25.69 5.79 23.73
N THR A 484 25.68 6.31 24.96
CA THR A 484 25.69 7.76 25.21
C THR A 484 26.98 8.43 24.71
N GLU A 485 28.13 7.77 24.85
CA GLU A 485 29.41 8.28 24.31
C GLU A 485 29.46 8.24 22.77
N ASP A 486 29.03 7.13 22.16
CA ASP A 486 28.98 6.96 20.71
C ASP A 486 28.01 7.98 20.04
N LEU A 487 26.89 8.30 20.70
CA LEU A 487 25.87 9.24 20.21
C LEU A 487 26.02 10.68 20.73
N LEU A 488 27.02 10.99 21.56
CA LEU A 488 27.24 12.33 22.12
C LEU A 488 27.25 13.47 21.07
N PRO A 489 27.84 13.29 19.86
CA PRO A 489 27.77 14.31 18.80
C PRO A 489 26.35 14.57 18.26
N VAL A 490 25.46 13.57 18.32
CA VAL A 490 24.05 13.69 17.95
C VAL A 490 23.27 14.43 19.04
N ILE A 491 23.44 14.01 20.29
CA ILE A 491 22.77 14.63 21.46
C ILE A 491 23.10 16.13 21.54
N SER A 492 24.40 16.46 21.53
CA SER A 492 24.91 17.84 21.60
C SER A 492 24.57 18.69 20.37
N LYS A 493 24.11 18.10 19.24
CA LYS A 493 23.61 18.86 18.09
C LYS A 493 22.26 19.50 18.37
N TYR A 494 21.36 18.76 19.03
CA TYR A 494 19.96 19.15 19.27
C TYR A 494 19.75 19.80 20.63
N ILE A 495 20.36 19.23 21.69
CA ILE A 495 20.29 19.76 23.05
C ILE A 495 21.36 20.83 23.23
N LYS A 496 21.00 22.10 22.94
CA LYS A 496 21.89 23.27 23.10
C LYS A 496 21.28 24.44 23.84
N THR A 497 19.98 24.64 23.68
CA THR A 497 19.24 25.73 24.34
C THR A 497 18.71 25.26 25.69
N ALA A 498 18.58 26.14 26.68
CA ALA A 498 17.97 25.84 27.97
C ALA A 498 16.59 25.16 27.85
N ASP A 499 15.77 25.53 26.86
CA ASP A 499 14.47 24.87 26.62
C ASP A 499 14.62 23.43 26.08
N GLY A 500 15.53 23.20 25.15
CA GLY A 500 15.90 21.84 24.71
C GLY A 500 16.48 20.96 25.81
N GLN A 501 17.27 21.54 26.74
CA GLN A 501 17.74 20.84 27.94
C GLN A 501 16.57 20.48 28.88
N ARG A 502 15.59 21.38 29.06
CA ARG A 502 14.35 21.10 29.82
C ARG A 502 13.51 19.99 29.16
N ASP A 503 13.38 20.01 27.84
CA ASP A 503 12.66 18.98 27.09
C ASP A 503 13.32 17.60 27.25
N ALA A 504 14.65 17.55 27.19
CA ALA A 504 15.42 16.33 27.43
C ALA A 504 15.24 15.79 28.86
N LEU A 505 15.25 16.65 29.88
CA LEU A 505 14.98 16.28 31.27
C LEU A 505 13.56 15.71 31.44
N ASN A 506 12.55 16.37 30.85
CA ASN A 506 11.16 15.90 30.87
C ASN A 506 10.99 14.54 30.17
N ALA A 507 11.59 14.37 29.00
CA ALA A 507 11.58 13.11 28.24
C ALA A 507 12.24 11.96 29.02
N THR A 508 13.37 12.25 29.68
CA THR A 508 14.09 11.29 30.52
C THR A 508 13.25 10.88 31.73
N GLU A 509 12.62 11.84 32.43
CA GLU A 509 11.73 11.56 33.56
C GLU A 509 10.53 10.69 33.14
N GLU A 510 9.89 11.01 32.02
CA GLU A 510 8.77 10.23 31.48
C GLU A 510 9.18 8.79 31.14
N PHE A 511 10.35 8.59 30.51
CA PHE A 511 10.87 7.28 30.17
C PHE A 511 11.12 6.41 31.43
N PHE A 512 11.75 6.97 32.48
CA PHE A 512 12.01 6.22 33.70
C PHE A 512 10.77 6.02 34.59
N LEU A 513 9.75 6.87 34.47
CA LEU A 513 8.41 6.63 35.06
C LEU A 513 7.71 5.41 34.46
N GLN A 514 7.88 5.18 33.15
CA GLN A 514 7.42 3.96 32.48
C GLN A 514 8.34 2.77 32.83
N THR A 515 9.65 2.99 32.91
CA THR A 515 10.69 1.96 33.08
C THR A 515 11.21 1.88 34.52
N MET A 516 10.30 1.75 35.50
CA MET A 516 10.64 1.81 36.95
C MET A 516 11.66 0.76 37.43
N TRP A 517 11.88 -0.34 36.69
CA TRP A 517 12.91 -1.33 37.02
C TRP A 517 14.34 -0.79 36.81
N ALA A 518 14.50 0.17 35.91
CA ALA A 518 15.77 0.80 35.54
C ALA A 518 16.04 2.11 36.31
N ALA A 519 15.15 2.53 37.23
CA ALA A 519 15.24 3.80 37.96
C ALA A 519 16.63 4.15 38.56
N PRO A 520 17.45 3.20 39.10
CA PRO A 520 18.81 3.53 39.55
C PRO A 520 19.77 4.03 38.47
N LEU A 521 19.48 3.76 37.19
CA LEU A 521 20.26 4.26 36.05
C LEU A 521 19.90 5.71 35.68
N PHE A 522 18.78 6.26 36.18
CA PHE A 522 18.37 7.63 35.91
C PHE A 522 19.38 8.65 36.46
N GLN A 523 19.82 8.47 37.71
CA GLN A 523 20.88 9.31 38.31
C GLN A 523 22.20 9.16 37.52
N VAL A 524 22.55 7.95 37.07
CA VAL A 524 23.77 7.71 36.28
C VAL A 524 23.69 8.44 34.93
N PHE A 525 22.53 8.45 34.28
CA PHE A 525 22.32 9.15 33.01
C PHE A 525 22.41 10.68 33.17
N LEU A 526 21.77 11.24 34.20
CA LEU A 526 21.85 12.68 34.49
C LEU A 526 23.28 13.13 34.79
N HIS A 527 24.02 12.37 35.61
CA HIS A 527 25.42 12.66 35.92
C HIS A 527 26.29 12.65 34.65
N MET A 528 26.07 11.71 33.72
CA MET A 528 26.81 11.68 32.46
C MET A 528 26.48 12.86 31.54
N LEU A 529 25.23 13.32 31.50
CA LEU A 529 24.86 14.49 30.68
C LEU A 529 25.43 15.80 31.27
N TYR A 530 25.60 15.86 32.59
CA TYR A 530 26.33 16.93 33.27
C TYR A 530 27.85 16.84 32.99
N ASP A 531 28.49 15.69 33.21
CA ASP A 531 29.93 15.43 32.95
C ASP A 531 30.38 15.71 31.50
N LYS A 532 29.43 15.71 30.55
CA LYS A 532 29.67 15.93 29.11
C LYS A 532 29.15 17.30 28.64
N GLU A 533 28.83 18.22 29.56
CA GLU A 533 28.40 19.59 29.26
C GLU A 533 27.12 19.68 28.39
N VAL A 534 26.24 18.68 28.46
CA VAL A 534 24.97 18.64 27.70
C VAL A 534 23.82 19.29 28.47
N LEU A 535 23.86 19.21 29.80
CA LEU A 535 22.87 19.82 30.70
C LEU A 535 23.57 20.80 31.64
N GLU A 536 23.10 22.04 31.67
CA GLU A 536 23.56 23.05 32.62
C GLU A 536 22.96 22.82 34.02
N GLU A 537 23.74 23.13 35.04
CA GLU A 537 23.37 22.99 36.44
C GLU A 537 22.08 23.75 36.78
N SER A 538 22.03 25.02 36.39
CA SER A 538 20.88 25.91 36.57
C SER A 538 19.58 25.32 35.99
N VAL A 539 19.67 24.56 34.89
CA VAL A 539 18.53 23.91 34.24
C VAL A 539 18.10 22.64 35.00
N ILE A 540 19.05 21.85 35.50
CA ILE A 540 18.76 20.68 36.35
C ILE A 540 18.09 21.13 37.65
N LEU A 541 18.65 22.13 38.33
CA LEU A 541 18.09 22.70 39.57
C LEU A 541 16.70 23.31 39.32
N HIS A 542 16.53 24.09 38.25
CA HIS A 542 15.23 24.66 37.87
C HIS A 542 14.17 23.57 37.61
N TRP A 543 14.50 22.50 36.88
CA TRP A 543 13.62 21.36 36.63
C TRP A 543 13.31 20.54 37.89
N TYR A 544 14.26 20.46 38.84
CA TYR A 544 14.03 19.79 40.11
C TYR A 544 13.04 20.56 41.00
N LEU A 545 13.18 21.89 41.06
CA LEU A 545 12.36 22.79 41.88
C LEU A 545 10.96 23.07 41.29
N HIS A 546 10.86 23.26 39.98
CA HIS A 546 9.59 23.60 39.32
C HIS A 546 8.74 22.36 39.02
N ARG A 547 7.85 22.03 39.95
CA ARG A 547 6.84 20.96 39.76
C ARG A 547 5.79 21.38 38.71
N ARG A 548 5.70 20.66 37.59
CA ARG A 548 4.51 20.74 36.71
C ARG A 548 3.26 20.35 37.52
N GLY A 549 2.28 21.24 37.57
CA GLY A 549 1.12 21.16 38.46
C GLY A 549 0.00 20.20 38.03
N ASP A 550 0.31 19.17 37.25
CA ASP A 550 -0.69 18.24 36.72
C ASP A 550 -1.00 17.13 37.72
N ILE A 551 -2.26 17.06 38.15
CA ILE A 551 -2.78 16.04 39.06
C ILE A 551 -2.88 14.71 38.29
N SER A 552 -1.76 14.01 38.18
CA SER A 552 -1.63 12.76 37.42
C SER A 552 -1.55 11.54 38.33
N CYS A 553 -1.93 10.38 37.78
CA CYS A 553 -1.97 9.08 38.47
C CYS A 553 -0.60 8.58 38.97
N PHE A 554 0.49 9.24 38.57
CA PHE A 554 1.88 8.79 38.76
C PHE A 554 2.66 9.58 39.82
N GLU A 555 2.01 10.49 40.54
CA GLU A 555 2.66 11.34 41.55
C GLU A 555 3.47 10.57 42.62
N PRO A 556 3.03 9.40 43.17
CA PRO A 556 3.86 8.66 44.13
C PRO A 556 5.07 7.97 43.49
N GLN A 557 4.98 7.54 42.23
CA GLN A 557 6.12 7.00 41.47
C GLN A 557 7.13 8.10 41.16
N ARG A 558 6.67 9.29 40.74
CA ARG A 558 7.50 10.47 40.48
C ARG A 558 8.24 10.93 41.72
N LYS A 559 7.56 10.96 42.88
CA LYS A 559 8.20 11.25 44.16
C LYS A 559 9.33 10.26 44.48
N LYS A 560 9.07 8.96 44.32
CA LYS A 560 10.07 7.90 44.56
C LYS A 560 11.26 7.97 43.60
N LEU A 561 11.05 8.39 42.36
CA LEU A 561 12.10 8.58 41.35
C LEU A 561 12.98 9.79 41.70
N ARG A 562 12.37 10.93 42.03
CA ARG A 562 13.11 12.15 42.46
C ARG A 562 13.81 11.97 43.82
N GLU A 563 13.25 11.20 44.74
CA GLU A 563 13.91 10.81 46.00
C GLU A 563 15.24 10.06 45.77
N GLN A 564 15.40 9.32 44.67
CA GLN A 564 16.68 8.65 44.34
C GLN A 564 17.76 9.64 43.89
N ILE A 565 17.38 10.70 43.17
CA ILE A 565 18.32 11.73 42.68
C ILE A 565 18.61 12.79 43.74
N SER A 566 17.83 12.87 44.83
CA SER A 566 18.01 13.86 45.90
C SER A 566 19.46 14.07 46.35
N ARG A 567 20.25 13.00 46.48
CA ARG A 567 21.68 13.05 46.83
C ARG A 567 22.57 13.72 45.78
N PHE A 568 22.24 13.56 44.49
CA PHE A 568 22.93 14.23 43.39
C PHE A 568 22.54 15.71 43.32
N ILE A 569 21.27 16.05 43.58
CA ILE A 569 20.85 17.46 43.67
C ILE A 569 21.53 18.17 44.84
N THR A 570 21.58 17.56 46.03
CA THR A 570 22.31 18.14 47.17
C THR A 570 23.79 18.33 46.87
N TRP A 571 24.43 17.38 46.18
CA TRP A 571 25.82 17.53 45.76
C TRP A 571 26.04 18.68 44.74
N LEU A 572 25.12 18.87 43.77
CA LEU A 572 25.17 20.04 42.88
C LEU A 572 25.04 21.35 43.68
N GLN A 573 24.05 21.44 44.56
CA GLN A 573 23.85 22.63 45.39
C GLN A 573 25.04 22.95 46.32
N GLU A 574 25.72 21.92 46.85
CA GLU A 574 26.95 22.09 47.64
C GLU A 574 28.15 22.52 46.77
N ALA A 575 28.17 22.19 45.47
CA ALA A 575 29.21 22.61 44.53
C ALA A 575 29.01 24.06 44.02
N GLU A 576 27.76 24.50 43.85
CA GLU A 576 27.39 25.89 43.55
C GLU A 576 27.92 26.83 44.67
N GLU A 577 27.67 26.49 45.94
CA GLU A 577 28.15 27.24 47.11
C GLU A 577 29.69 27.31 47.22
N GLU A 578 30.44 26.26 46.85
CA GLU A 578 31.91 26.30 46.81
C GLU A 578 32.46 27.16 45.64
N SER A 579 31.72 27.30 44.53
CA SER A 579 32.16 28.12 43.40
C SER A 579 31.89 29.62 43.57
N ASP A 580 30.77 29.99 44.20
CA ASP A 580 30.44 31.38 44.51
C ASP A 580 31.35 31.97 45.62
N GLU A 581 31.95 31.14 46.49
CA GLU A 581 32.93 31.59 47.50
C GLU A 581 34.36 31.81 46.95
N GLU A 582 34.73 31.31 45.76
CA GLU A 582 36.05 31.55 45.14
C GLU A 582 36.13 32.81 44.27
N ASP A 583 34.99 33.37 43.81
CA ASP A 583 34.94 34.52 42.90
C ASP A 583 34.90 35.90 43.59
N ASP A 584 34.73 35.96 44.92
CA ASP A 584 34.62 37.22 45.70
C ASP A 584 35.97 37.70 46.28
N ASP A 585 37.08 36.99 46.02
CA ASP A 585 38.38 37.18 46.68
C ASP A 585 39.56 37.41 45.68
N ASN A 586 39.43 38.35 44.72
CA ASN A 586 40.60 38.98 44.05
C ASN A 586 40.34 40.41 43.46
N ASP A 587 41.39 41.23 43.55
CA ASP A 587 41.68 42.44 42.76
C ASP A 587 40.86 43.73 42.98
N ASP A 588 40.88 44.17 44.23
CA ASP A 588 40.97 45.59 44.58
C ASP A 588 42.42 46.09 44.29
N ASP A 589 42.77 46.48 43.05
CA ASP A 589 43.94 47.37 42.83
C ASP A 589 43.98 48.14 41.47
N ALA A 590 43.90 49.47 41.59
CA ALA A 590 44.71 50.49 40.88
C ALA A 590 44.81 50.56 39.34
N ASP A 591 44.13 51.58 38.79
CA ASP A 591 44.74 52.77 38.15
C ASP A 591 45.70 52.67 36.93
N ASP A 592 45.26 53.37 35.86
CA ASP A 592 45.99 54.42 35.10
C ASP A 592 46.53 54.19 33.67
N GLU A 593 46.43 55.30 32.91
CA GLU A 593 47.12 55.75 31.68
C GLU A 593 47.49 54.77 30.54
N GLY A 594 47.18 55.17 29.28
CA GLY A 594 47.99 54.62 28.18
C GLY A 594 47.65 54.81 26.69
N ALA A 595 47.16 55.97 26.25
CA ALA A 595 47.39 56.50 24.88
C ALA A 595 47.44 55.56 23.63
N ALA A 596 46.34 55.58 22.86
CA ALA A 596 46.31 55.92 21.43
C ALA A 596 47.30 55.28 20.41
N ARG A 597 46.75 54.69 19.32
CA ARG A 597 46.68 55.34 17.98
C ARG A 597 46.12 54.45 16.85
N LYS A 598 45.22 55.08 16.07
CA LYS A 598 44.92 54.90 14.64
C LYS A 598 44.44 53.54 14.12
#